data_AF-A0A9P0HVH6-F1
#
_entry.id   AF-A0A9P0HVH6-F1
#
_cell.length_a   1.000
_cell.length_b   1.000
_cell.length_c   1.000
_cell.angle_alpha   90.00
_cell.angle_beta   90.00
_cell.angle_gamma   90.00
#
_symmetry.space_group_name_H-M   'P 1'
#
loop_
_entity.id
_entity.type
_entity.pdbx_description
1 polymer ?
#
loop_
_entity_poly.entity_id
_entity_poly.type
_entity_poly.pdbx_seq_one_letter_code
_entity_poly.pdbx_strand_id
1 'polypeptide(L)'
;MYSVYPCNTIQVKREQHHKARQQQEQGDPEAPQLDELIPDKLARPLLMLQSIKRAHRLDAAHHHLHDCLLRFQGWLDDNLASLNPAVAAVITKEIEPMVRGRSTVEMAEQFVSQPGAARCQASALSAARALRRHLPPRALQALQLATSLDYPDLSIQGCVDVLDSLRDGDFGPCEKEIEQYIEACRKKFPYAIAFKPASELSELADDHVADDAPPQPKEIAVNN
;
A
#
# COMPACT_ATOMS: atom_id res chain seq x y z
N MET A 1 9.82 -19.68 2.79
CA MET A 1 10.63 -18.58 3.36
C MET A 1 10.45 -17.34 2.50
N TYR A 2 9.50 -16.47 2.84
CA TYR A 2 9.46 -15.11 2.30
C TYR A 2 9.74 -14.15 3.45
N SER A 3 10.86 -13.46 3.34
CA SER A 3 11.38 -12.53 4.34
C SER A 3 10.51 -11.29 4.40
N VAL A 4 9.86 -11.10 5.55
CA VAL A 4 9.34 -9.81 6.02
C VAL A 4 10.53 -8.87 6.17
N TYR A 5 10.55 -7.74 5.45
CA TYR A 5 11.48 -6.65 5.75
C TYR A 5 10.78 -5.61 6.63
N PRO A 6 11.33 -5.30 7.82
CA PRO A 6 10.69 -4.46 8.83
C PRO A 6 10.86 -2.95 8.57
N CYS A 7 9.82 -2.21 8.97
CA CYS A 7 9.62 -0.75 8.92
C CYS A 7 10.63 0.10 9.74
N ASN A 8 11.80 -0.43 10.12
CA ASN A 8 12.77 0.28 10.97
C ASN A 8 13.95 0.92 10.20
N THR A 9 14.22 0.53 8.96
CA THR A 9 15.40 1.04 8.21
C THR A 9 15.22 2.46 7.68
N ILE A 10 13.98 2.95 7.56
CA ILE A 10 13.67 4.30 7.07
C ILE A 10 13.98 5.38 8.12
N GLN A 11 13.85 5.05 9.41
CA GLN A 11 14.10 5.98 10.52
C GLN A 11 15.62 6.18 10.72
N VAL A 12 16.39 5.09 10.72
CA VAL A 12 17.85 5.13 10.93
C VAL A 12 18.57 5.87 9.79
N LYS A 13 18.12 5.72 8.54
CA LYS A 13 18.69 6.46 7.39
C LYS A 13 18.43 7.97 7.47
N ARG A 14 17.33 8.40 8.07
CA ARG A 14 17.00 9.83 8.25
C ARG A 14 17.89 10.50 9.31
N GLU A 15 18.20 9.80 10.41
CA GLU A 15 19.07 10.33 11.47
C GLU A 15 20.54 10.43 11.02
N GLN A 16 21.03 9.45 10.27
CA GLN A 16 22.40 9.48 9.72
C GLN A 16 22.61 10.65 8.75
N HIS A 17 21.61 10.94 7.91
CA HIS A 17 21.65 12.08 7.00
C HIS A 17 21.63 13.43 7.76
N HIS A 18 20.92 13.51 8.89
CA HIS A 18 20.89 14.71 9.72
C HIS A 18 22.23 14.98 10.42
N LYS A 19 22.91 13.91 10.87
CA LYS A 19 24.23 13.98 11.53
C LYS A 19 25.35 14.33 10.55
N ALA A 20 25.31 13.81 9.32
CA ALA A 20 26.30 14.14 8.28
C ALA A 20 26.22 15.62 7.85
N ARG A 21 25.01 16.20 7.83
CA ARG A 21 24.80 17.60 7.42
C ARG A 21 25.36 18.61 8.42
N GLN A 22 25.31 18.33 9.72
CA GLN A 22 25.85 19.23 10.76
C GLN A 22 27.39 19.28 10.78
N GLN A 23 28.08 18.30 10.19
CA GLN A 23 29.55 18.29 10.12
C GLN A 23 30.10 19.04 8.90
N GLN A 24 29.25 19.48 7.96
CA GLN A 24 29.68 20.08 6.70
C GLN A 24 29.53 21.61 6.66
N GLU A 25 29.10 22.24 7.75
CA GLU A 25 28.90 23.70 7.86
C GLU A 25 30.10 24.47 8.45
N GLN A 26 31.29 23.86 8.57
CA GLN A 26 32.53 24.56 8.95
C GLN A 26 33.63 24.35 7.90
N GLY A 27 33.74 25.28 6.94
CA GLY A 27 34.84 25.35 5.98
C GLY A 27 34.68 26.41 4.88
N ASP A 28 35.27 27.58 5.14
CA ASP A 28 35.79 28.68 4.28
C ASP A 28 35.15 29.09 2.91
N PRO A 29 35.06 30.41 2.58
CA PRO A 29 34.23 30.93 1.48
C PRO A 29 35.05 31.39 0.24
N GLU A 30 34.93 30.70 -0.90
CA GLU A 30 34.99 31.35 -2.24
C GLU A 30 34.69 30.35 -3.37
N ALA A 31 33.44 30.29 -3.83
CA ALA A 31 33.05 29.88 -5.17
C ALA A 31 31.55 30.21 -5.36
N PRO A 32 31.11 30.75 -6.52
CA PRO A 32 29.70 30.97 -6.76
C PRO A 32 28.99 29.62 -6.91
N GLN A 33 28.26 29.21 -5.88
CA GLN A 33 27.44 28.00 -5.86
C GLN A 33 26.27 28.15 -6.83
N LEU A 34 26.41 27.61 -8.04
CA LEU A 34 25.31 27.44 -9.01
C LEU A 34 24.48 26.16 -8.76
N ASP A 35 24.67 25.49 -7.63
CA ASP A 35 23.95 24.25 -7.27
C ASP A 35 22.80 24.47 -6.27
N GLU A 36 22.55 25.72 -5.86
CA GLU A 36 21.53 26.04 -4.86
C GLU A 36 20.18 26.40 -5.49
N LEU A 37 19.54 25.53 -6.29
CA LEU A 37 18.09 25.70 -6.54
C LEU A 37 17.32 24.52 -7.13
N ILE A 38 17.52 23.29 -6.64
CA ILE A 38 16.40 22.34 -6.66
C ILE A 38 16.06 22.02 -5.20
N PRO A 39 15.15 22.78 -4.57
CA PRO A 39 14.67 22.43 -3.25
C PRO A 39 14.17 20.99 -3.29
N ASP A 40 14.54 20.16 -2.31
CA ASP A 40 14.10 18.75 -2.19
C ASP A 40 12.58 18.54 -2.30
N LYS A 41 11.79 19.62 -2.16
CA LYS A 41 10.35 19.65 -2.38
C LYS A 41 9.94 19.69 -3.86
N LEU A 42 10.76 20.26 -4.76
CA LEU A 42 10.52 20.32 -6.20
C LEU A 42 10.80 18.99 -6.91
N ALA A 43 11.82 18.24 -6.47
CA ALA A 43 12.19 16.98 -7.11
C ALA A 43 11.09 15.91 -6.93
N ARG A 44 10.42 15.88 -5.79
CA ARG A 44 9.44 14.84 -5.43
C ARG A 44 8.22 14.77 -6.35
N PRO A 45 7.47 15.86 -6.63
CA PRO A 45 6.30 15.78 -7.50
C PRO A 45 6.65 15.48 -8.95
N LEU A 46 7.81 15.95 -9.44
CA LEU A 46 8.28 15.62 -10.80
C LEU A 46 8.66 14.15 -10.94
N LEU A 47 9.27 13.55 -9.91
CA LEU A 47 9.57 12.12 -9.87
C LEU A 47 8.29 11.26 -9.78
N MET A 48 7.31 11.69 -8.99
CA MET A 48 5.98 11.04 -8.94
C MET A 48 5.32 11.08 -10.32
N LEU A 49 5.26 12.26 -10.95
CA LEU A 49 4.73 12.43 -12.29
C LEU A 49 5.48 11.57 -13.32
N GLN A 50 6.81 11.53 -13.26
CA GLN A 50 7.60 10.68 -14.14
C GLN A 50 7.24 9.19 -13.97
N SER A 51 7.05 8.74 -12.73
CA SER A 51 6.67 7.36 -12.42
C SER A 51 5.26 7.03 -12.94
N ILE A 52 4.30 7.92 -12.72
CA ILE A 52 2.92 7.82 -13.23
C ILE A 52 2.93 7.76 -14.76
N LYS A 53 3.67 8.64 -15.43
CA LYS A 53 3.78 8.64 -16.91
C LYS A 53 4.39 7.34 -17.44
N ARG A 54 5.39 6.78 -16.76
CA ARG A 54 5.98 5.49 -17.15
C ARG A 54 4.94 4.38 -17.03
N ALA A 55 4.25 4.28 -15.90
CA ALA A 55 3.19 3.30 -15.69
C ALA A 55 2.03 3.46 -16.69
N HIS A 56 1.61 4.71 -16.98
CA HIS A 56 0.56 5.00 -17.95
C HIS A 56 0.90 4.54 -19.37
N ARG A 57 2.17 4.60 -19.77
CA ARG A 57 2.62 4.08 -21.07
C ARG A 57 2.66 2.55 -21.12
N LEU A 58 2.78 1.88 -19.97
CA LEU A 58 2.80 0.42 -19.89
C LEU A 58 1.38 -0.14 -19.89
N ASP A 59 0.54 0.37 -19.00
CA ASP A 59 -0.87 0.00 -18.89
C ASP A 59 -1.67 1.15 -18.26
N ALA A 60 -2.42 1.86 -19.10
CA ALA A 60 -3.24 2.98 -18.67
C ALA A 60 -4.49 2.56 -17.86
N ALA A 61 -4.90 1.29 -17.95
CA ALA A 61 -6.07 0.75 -17.27
C ALA A 61 -5.72 0.06 -15.94
N HIS A 62 -4.44 0.00 -15.57
CA HIS A 62 -3.99 -0.68 -14.37
C HIS A 62 -4.57 -0.02 -13.11
N HIS A 63 -5.23 -0.80 -12.25
CA HIS A 63 -5.92 -0.29 -11.05
C HIS A 63 -4.99 0.49 -10.10
N HIS A 64 -3.75 0.03 -9.93
CA HIS A 64 -2.78 0.72 -9.08
C HIS A 64 -2.37 2.08 -9.64
N LEU A 65 -2.29 2.22 -10.98
CA LEU A 65 -2.03 3.50 -11.63
C LEU A 65 -3.18 4.47 -11.38
N HIS A 66 -4.42 4.01 -11.46
CA HIS A 66 -5.59 4.84 -11.15
C HIS A 66 -5.54 5.41 -9.73
N ASP A 67 -5.22 4.59 -8.72
CA ASP A 67 -5.07 5.05 -7.34
C ASP A 67 -3.89 6.03 -7.19
N CYS A 68 -2.73 5.76 -7.80
CA CYS A 68 -1.60 6.70 -7.80
C CYS A 68 -1.96 8.06 -8.43
N LEU A 69 -2.67 8.04 -9.56
CA LEU A 69 -3.06 9.24 -10.27
C LEU A 69 -4.08 10.07 -9.47
N LEU A 70 -5.08 9.43 -8.86
CA LEU A 70 -6.06 10.10 -7.99
C LEU A 70 -5.41 10.74 -6.77
N ARG A 71 -4.51 10.02 -6.10
CA ARG A 71 -3.75 10.57 -4.95
C ARG A 71 -2.89 11.75 -5.37
N PHE A 72 -2.21 11.64 -6.51
CA PHE A 72 -1.37 12.72 -7.00
C PHE A 72 -2.20 13.94 -7.41
N GLN A 73 -3.32 13.75 -8.09
CA GLN A 73 -4.23 14.83 -8.45
C GLN A 73 -4.82 15.51 -7.21
N GLY A 74 -5.29 14.75 -6.21
CA GLY A 74 -5.79 15.33 -4.96
C GLY A 74 -4.71 16.11 -4.21
N TRP A 75 -3.47 15.63 -4.22
CA TRP A 75 -2.34 16.39 -3.68
C TRP A 75 -2.07 17.67 -4.47
N LEU A 76 -2.19 17.64 -5.81
CA LEU A 76 -2.05 18.85 -6.64
C LEU A 76 -3.15 19.86 -6.35
N ASP A 77 -4.39 19.43 -6.15
CA ASP A 77 -5.52 20.32 -5.82
C ASP A 77 -5.18 21.18 -4.58
N ASP A 78 -4.48 20.61 -3.59
CA ASP A 78 -4.06 21.30 -2.36
C ASP A 78 -2.73 22.06 -2.47
N ASN A 79 -1.79 21.60 -3.31
CA ASN A 79 -0.39 22.03 -3.25
C ASN A 79 0.09 22.80 -4.49
N LEU A 80 -0.60 22.71 -5.63
CA LEU A 80 -0.12 23.26 -6.91
C LEU A 80 0.18 24.76 -6.83
N ALA A 81 -0.67 25.53 -6.15
CA ALA A 81 -0.51 26.98 -5.97
C ALA A 81 0.75 27.36 -5.14
N SER A 82 1.26 26.44 -4.33
CA SER A 82 2.46 26.64 -3.50
C SER A 82 3.76 26.24 -4.20
N LEU A 83 3.67 25.57 -5.36
CA LEU A 83 4.84 25.13 -6.10
C LEU A 83 5.48 26.28 -6.88
N ASN A 84 6.77 26.11 -7.19
CA ASN A 84 7.45 27.01 -8.11
C ASN A 84 6.66 27.09 -9.45
N PRO A 85 6.41 28.29 -10.00
CA PRO A 85 5.59 28.45 -11.21
C PRO A 85 6.07 27.62 -12.42
N ALA A 86 7.39 27.45 -12.59
CA ALA A 86 7.94 26.63 -13.66
C ALA A 86 7.63 25.14 -13.46
N VAL A 87 7.71 24.65 -12.21
CA VAL A 87 7.36 23.26 -11.88
C VAL A 87 5.86 23.02 -12.01
N ALA A 88 5.04 23.96 -11.53
CA ALA A 88 3.59 23.90 -11.69
C ALA A 88 3.21 23.84 -13.18
N ALA A 89 3.80 24.70 -14.02
CA ALA A 89 3.54 24.70 -15.47
C ALA A 89 3.91 23.36 -16.13
N VAL A 90 5.05 22.77 -15.77
CA VAL A 90 5.45 21.44 -16.28
C VAL A 90 4.46 20.38 -15.83
N ILE A 91 4.11 20.34 -14.54
CA ILE A 91 3.18 19.34 -14.01
C ILE A 91 1.83 19.45 -14.70
N THR A 92 1.23 20.65 -14.75
CA THR A 92 -0.08 20.88 -15.38
C THR A 92 -0.09 20.44 -16.83
N LYS A 93 0.94 20.79 -17.61
CA LYS A 93 1.05 20.38 -19.01
C LYS A 93 1.15 18.86 -19.18
N GLU A 94 1.98 18.22 -18.37
CA GLU A 94 2.35 16.82 -18.56
C GLU A 94 1.35 15.84 -17.93
N ILE A 95 0.55 16.28 -16.95
CA ILE A 95 -0.54 15.48 -16.38
C ILE A 95 -1.81 15.51 -17.21
N GLU A 96 -2.03 16.59 -17.98
CA GLU A 96 -3.25 16.83 -18.76
C GLU A 96 -3.68 15.65 -19.65
N PRO A 97 -2.79 14.94 -20.37
CA PRO A 97 -3.21 13.78 -21.18
C PRO A 97 -3.86 12.65 -20.37
N MET A 98 -3.51 12.54 -19.08
CA MET A 98 -3.99 11.52 -18.15
C MET A 98 -5.27 11.97 -17.43
N VAL A 99 -5.37 13.25 -17.06
CA VAL A 99 -6.53 13.78 -16.30
C VAL A 99 -7.61 14.38 -17.20
N ARG A 100 -7.26 15.01 -18.32
CA ARG A 100 -8.17 15.57 -19.33
C ARG A 100 -9.19 16.53 -18.72
N GLY A 101 -8.74 17.43 -17.85
CA GLY A 101 -9.58 18.37 -17.11
C GLY A 101 -10.56 17.76 -16.10
N ARG A 102 -10.56 16.44 -15.88
CA ARG A 102 -11.45 15.79 -14.89
C ARG A 102 -10.95 16.03 -13.47
N SER A 103 -11.89 16.29 -12.57
CA SER A 103 -11.67 16.31 -11.13
C SER A 103 -11.39 14.92 -10.56
N THR A 104 -10.82 14.87 -9.35
CA THR A 104 -10.63 13.61 -8.61
C THR A 104 -11.93 12.86 -8.37
N VAL A 105 -13.04 13.58 -8.17
CA VAL A 105 -14.38 13.03 -8.03
C VAL A 105 -14.82 12.32 -9.30
N GLU A 106 -14.80 13.02 -10.45
CA GLU A 106 -15.20 12.46 -11.74
C GLU A 106 -14.34 11.26 -12.13
N MET A 107 -13.04 11.33 -11.85
CA MET A 107 -12.11 10.22 -12.11
C MET A 107 -12.43 9.00 -11.25
N ALA A 108 -12.74 9.19 -9.96
CA ALA A 108 -13.10 8.10 -9.05
C ALA A 108 -14.45 7.47 -9.43
N GLU A 109 -15.44 8.28 -9.78
CA GLU A 109 -16.74 7.79 -10.27
C GLU A 109 -16.61 7.00 -11.57
N GLN A 110 -15.82 7.52 -12.51
CA GLN A 110 -15.56 6.83 -13.75
C GLN A 110 -14.89 5.49 -13.50
N PHE A 111 -13.89 5.43 -12.62
CA PHE A 111 -13.19 4.19 -12.32
C PHE A 111 -14.15 3.11 -11.82
N VAL A 112 -15.02 3.44 -10.86
CA VAL A 112 -16.02 2.50 -10.31
C VAL A 112 -17.07 2.09 -11.35
N SER A 113 -17.44 3.00 -12.24
CA SER A 113 -18.46 2.77 -13.27
C SER A 113 -17.92 2.01 -14.48
N GLN A 114 -16.60 1.85 -14.60
CA GLN A 114 -16.02 1.08 -15.69
C GLN A 114 -16.34 -0.40 -15.53
N PRO A 115 -16.71 -1.11 -16.63
CA PRO A 115 -16.99 -2.54 -16.58
C PRO A 115 -15.86 -3.39 -15.98
N GLY A 116 -14.62 -2.88 -15.95
CA GLY A 116 -13.46 -3.55 -15.37
C GLY A 116 -13.33 -3.48 -13.84
N ALA A 117 -13.86 -2.44 -13.18
CA ALA A 117 -13.62 -2.23 -11.76
C ALA A 117 -14.24 -3.29 -10.84
N ALA A 118 -15.35 -3.90 -11.27
CA ALA A 118 -15.98 -5.00 -10.56
C ALA A 118 -15.58 -6.40 -11.08
N ARG A 119 -14.62 -6.49 -12.02
CA ARG A 119 -14.22 -7.78 -12.63
C ARG A 119 -13.08 -8.48 -11.92
N CYS A 120 -12.27 -7.75 -11.16
CA CYS A 120 -11.20 -8.34 -10.40
C CYS A 120 -11.07 -7.70 -9.02
N GLN A 121 -10.70 -8.53 -8.04
CA GLN A 121 -10.65 -8.14 -6.63
C GLN A 121 -9.75 -6.91 -6.41
N ALA A 122 -8.57 -6.89 -7.03
CA ALA A 122 -7.60 -5.80 -6.87
C ALA A 122 -8.09 -4.45 -7.44
N SER A 123 -8.84 -4.49 -8.56
CA SER A 123 -9.48 -3.29 -9.11
C SER A 123 -10.61 -2.81 -8.22
N ALA A 124 -11.43 -3.72 -7.69
CA ALA A 124 -12.51 -3.38 -6.79
C ALA A 124 -12.00 -2.70 -5.52
N LEU A 125 -10.94 -3.23 -4.91
CA LEU A 125 -10.32 -2.62 -3.72
C LEU A 125 -9.77 -1.22 -4.04
N SER A 126 -9.10 -1.06 -5.18
CA SER A 126 -8.55 0.24 -5.60
C SER A 126 -9.68 1.26 -5.85
N ALA A 127 -10.79 0.82 -6.46
CA ALA A 127 -11.97 1.65 -6.73
C ALA A 127 -12.71 2.02 -5.44
N ALA A 128 -12.79 1.09 -4.49
CA ALA A 128 -13.35 1.32 -3.17
C ALA A 128 -12.54 2.38 -2.39
N ARG A 129 -11.20 2.29 -2.37
CA ARG A 129 -10.34 3.33 -1.76
C ARG A 129 -10.54 4.69 -2.41
N ALA A 130 -10.66 4.73 -3.75
CA ALA A 130 -10.93 5.96 -4.50
C ALA A 130 -12.27 6.59 -4.09
N LEU A 131 -13.36 5.80 -4.04
CA LEU A 131 -14.66 6.25 -3.56
C LEU A 131 -14.56 6.82 -2.16
N ARG A 132 -13.91 6.10 -1.24
CA ARG A 132 -13.87 6.53 0.15
C ARG A 132 -13.15 7.87 0.33
N ARG A 133 -12.06 8.07 -0.40
CA ARG A 133 -11.20 9.27 -0.32
C ARG A 133 -11.84 10.48 -0.97
N HIS A 134 -12.45 10.30 -2.14
CA HIS A 134 -12.90 11.41 -2.98
C HIS A 134 -14.43 11.57 -3.02
N LEU A 135 -15.20 10.57 -2.58
CA LEU A 135 -16.66 10.58 -2.52
C LEU A 135 -17.19 10.06 -1.16
N PRO A 136 -16.97 10.80 -0.05
CA PRO A 136 -17.42 10.38 1.28
C PRO A 136 -18.90 9.96 1.39
N PRO A 137 -19.87 10.59 0.69
CA PRO A 137 -21.26 10.14 0.70
C PRO A 137 -21.47 8.70 0.21
N ARG A 138 -20.52 8.13 -0.53
CA ARG A 138 -20.55 6.76 -1.06
C ARG A 138 -19.73 5.78 -0.21
N ALA A 139 -19.39 6.12 1.03
CA ALA A 139 -18.58 5.28 1.92
C ALA A 139 -19.14 3.86 2.12
N LEU A 140 -20.47 3.72 2.27
CA LEU A 140 -21.10 2.41 2.40
C LEU A 140 -20.87 1.54 1.15
N GLN A 141 -21.02 2.14 -0.03
CA GLN A 141 -20.76 1.45 -1.30
C GLN A 141 -19.28 1.07 -1.44
N ALA A 142 -18.37 1.93 -0.98
CA ALA A 142 -16.95 1.63 -0.96
C ALA A 142 -16.66 0.39 -0.12
N LEU A 143 -17.21 0.31 1.10
CA LEU A 143 -17.08 -0.86 1.98
C LEU A 143 -17.66 -2.12 1.33
N GLN A 144 -18.87 -2.05 0.78
CA GLN A 144 -19.50 -3.18 0.07
C GLN A 144 -18.66 -3.67 -1.12
N LEU A 145 -18.08 -2.74 -1.88
CA LEU A 145 -17.21 -3.06 -3.01
C LEU A 145 -15.90 -3.71 -2.55
N ALA A 146 -15.25 -3.18 -1.51
CA ALA A 146 -14.01 -3.76 -0.99
C ALA A 146 -14.20 -5.15 -0.39
N THR A 147 -15.31 -5.36 0.32
CA THR A 147 -15.57 -6.57 1.12
C THR A 147 -16.33 -7.67 0.36
N SER A 148 -16.66 -7.44 -0.92
CA SER A 148 -17.24 -8.50 -1.75
C SER A 148 -16.28 -9.67 -1.90
N LEU A 149 -16.84 -10.89 -1.92
CA LEU A 149 -16.10 -12.14 -2.18
C LEU A 149 -16.52 -12.77 -3.52
N ASP A 150 -17.29 -12.06 -4.33
CA ASP A 150 -17.86 -12.56 -5.58
C ASP A 150 -17.01 -12.15 -6.79
N TYR A 151 -15.69 -12.37 -6.70
CA TYR A 151 -14.74 -12.08 -7.77
C TYR A 151 -14.25 -13.37 -8.44
N PRO A 152 -14.10 -13.39 -9.77
CA PRO A 152 -13.61 -14.57 -10.49
C PRO A 152 -12.15 -14.90 -10.16
N ASP A 153 -11.37 -13.90 -9.76
CA ASP A 153 -9.95 -14.01 -9.38
C ASP A 153 -9.73 -13.95 -7.86
N LEU A 154 -10.79 -14.18 -7.06
CA LEU A 154 -10.70 -14.13 -5.60
C LEU A 154 -9.55 -15.00 -5.07
N SER A 155 -8.67 -14.42 -4.26
CA SER A 155 -7.53 -15.13 -3.70
C SER A 155 -7.34 -14.83 -2.22
N ILE A 156 -6.65 -15.71 -1.51
CA ILE A 156 -6.30 -15.51 -0.09
C ILE A 156 -5.50 -14.21 0.06
N GLN A 157 -4.51 -13.98 -0.82
CA GLN A 157 -3.69 -12.76 -0.77
C GLN A 157 -4.55 -11.52 -1.01
N GLY A 158 -5.43 -11.53 -2.01
CA GLY A 158 -6.33 -10.39 -2.24
C GLY A 158 -7.27 -10.12 -1.07
N CYS A 159 -7.76 -11.16 -0.38
CA CYS A 159 -8.53 -10.98 0.85
C CYS A 159 -7.69 -10.43 2.01
N VAL A 160 -6.41 -10.81 2.12
CA VAL A 160 -5.47 -10.21 3.08
C VAL A 160 -5.25 -8.73 2.75
N ASP A 161 -5.05 -8.37 1.48
CA ASP A 161 -4.86 -6.98 1.06
C ASP A 161 -6.10 -6.11 1.37
N VAL A 162 -7.31 -6.66 1.24
CA VAL A 162 -8.55 -6.00 1.67
C VAL A 162 -8.56 -5.80 3.19
N LEU A 163 -8.22 -6.83 3.95
CA LEU A 163 -8.21 -6.80 5.41
C LEU A 163 -7.19 -5.79 5.96
N ASP A 164 -6.00 -5.75 5.37
CA ASP A 164 -4.96 -4.78 5.70
C ASP A 164 -5.47 -3.36 5.43
N SER A 165 -6.11 -3.11 4.28
CA SER A 165 -6.72 -1.81 4.00
C SER A 165 -7.80 -1.38 4.99
N LEU A 166 -8.66 -2.32 5.43
CA LEU A 166 -9.68 -2.02 6.45
C LEU A 166 -9.01 -1.61 7.78
N ARG A 167 -7.96 -2.34 8.19
CA ARG A 167 -7.21 -2.11 9.43
C ARG A 167 -6.37 -0.83 9.40
N ASP A 168 -5.81 -0.50 8.24
CA ASP A 168 -5.04 0.72 8.02
C ASP A 168 -5.92 1.98 8.05
N GLY A 169 -7.25 1.81 8.12
CA GLY A 169 -8.20 2.91 8.19
C GLY A 169 -8.50 3.55 6.84
N ASP A 170 -8.17 2.91 5.72
CA ASP A 170 -8.51 3.40 4.38
C ASP A 170 -10.02 3.64 4.23
N PHE A 171 -10.83 2.91 5.01
CA PHE A 171 -12.30 2.99 5.04
C PHE A 171 -12.87 3.77 6.23
N GLY A 172 -12.01 4.32 7.11
CA GLY A 172 -12.41 4.87 8.40
C GLY A 172 -12.73 3.77 9.43
N PRO A 173 -13.38 4.12 10.55
CA PRO A 173 -13.79 3.15 11.57
C PRO A 173 -14.74 2.11 10.97
N CYS A 174 -14.34 0.83 11.01
CA CYS A 174 -15.06 -0.28 10.38
C CYS A 174 -14.82 -1.61 11.10
N GLU A 175 -14.69 -1.58 12.43
CA GLU A 175 -14.35 -2.74 13.28
C GLU A 175 -15.34 -3.88 13.09
N LYS A 176 -16.63 -3.56 12.99
CA LYS A 176 -17.70 -4.54 12.77
C LYS A 176 -17.59 -5.19 11.39
N GLU A 177 -17.31 -4.40 10.36
CA GLU A 177 -17.13 -4.88 8.99
C GLU A 177 -15.87 -5.75 8.88
N ILE A 178 -14.80 -5.42 9.62
CA ILE A 178 -13.58 -6.24 9.72
C ILE A 178 -13.92 -7.64 10.26
N GLU A 179 -14.64 -7.71 11.39
CA GLU A 179 -15.04 -8.99 11.98
C GLU A 179 -15.90 -9.83 11.01
N GLN A 180 -16.88 -9.19 10.36
CA GLN A 180 -17.74 -9.85 9.38
C GLN A 180 -16.96 -10.33 8.15
N TYR A 181 -16.01 -9.53 7.67
CA TYR A 181 -15.19 -9.88 6.52
C TYR A 181 -14.25 -11.04 6.84
N ILE A 182 -13.64 -11.06 8.03
CA ILE A 182 -12.84 -12.20 8.51
C ILE A 182 -13.70 -13.46 8.52
N GLU A 183 -14.89 -13.42 9.13
CA GLU A 183 -15.78 -14.58 9.21
C GLU A 183 -16.21 -15.08 7.82
N ALA A 184 -16.51 -14.17 6.89
CA ALA A 184 -16.81 -14.51 5.51
C ALA A 184 -15.61 -15.16 4.79
N CYS A 185 -14.41 -14.62 5.00
CA CYS A 185 -13.17 -15.19 4.45
C CYS A 185 -12.86 -16.57 5.03
N ARG A 186 -13.12 -16.80 6.32
CA ARG A 186 -12.97 -18.13 6.96
C ARG A 186 -13.86 -19.18 6.32
N LYS A 187 -15.12 -18.84 6.06
CA LYS A 187 -16.07 -19.74 5.37
C LYS A 187 -15.59 -20.09 3.96
N LYS A 188 -14.98 -19.13 3.26
CA LYS A 188 -14.45 -19.32 1.90
C LYS A 188 -13.12 -20.07 1.88
N PHE A 189 -12.26 -19.82 2.86
CA PHE A 189 -10.90 -20.38 2.98
C PHE A 189 -10.67 -20.97 4.38
N PRO A 190 -11.26 -22.14 4.71
CA PRO A 190 -11.22 -22.69 6.07
C PRO A 190 -9.82 -22.98 6.63
N TYR A 191 -8.86 -23.24 5.74
CA TYR A 191 -7.48 -23.57 6.09
C TYR A 191 -6.52 -22.37 6.05
N ALA A 192 -7.00 -21.19 5.65
CA ALA A 192 -6.16 -20.01 5.58
C ALA A 192 -5.87 -19.47 6.98
N ILE A 193 -4.61 -19.59 7.40
CA ILE A 193 -4.08 -19.11 8.69
C ILE A 193 -4.37 -17.61 8.90
N ALA A 194 -4.36 -16.83 7.81
CA ALA A 194 -4.60 -15.38 7.84
C ALA A 194 -5.96 -14.96 8.42
N PHE A 195 -6.95 -15.86 8.40
CA PHE A 195 -8.31 -15.57 8.89
C PHE A 195 -8.65 -16.36 10.16
N LYS A 196 -7.72 -17.15 10.71
CA LYS A 196 -7.95 -17.89 11.95
C LYS A 196 -7.91 -16.95 13.17
N PRO A 197 -8.70 -17.27 14.22
CA PRO A 197 -8.67 -16.53 15.47
C PRO A 197 -7.38 -16.89 16.21
N ALA A 198 -6.90 -15.98 17.05
CA ALA A 198 -5.65 -16.16 17.79
C ALA A 198 -5.62 -17.47 18.63
N SER A 199 -6.77 -17.95 19.10
CA SER A 199 -6.88 -19.20 19.86
C SER A 199 -6.48 -20.44 19.05
N GLU A 200 -6.89 -20.55 17.79
CA GLU A 200 -6.57 -21.70 16.92
C GLU A 200 -5.14 -21.64 16.38
N LEU A 201 -4.53 -20.46 16.35
CA LEU A 201 -3.13 -20.30 15.95
C LEU A 201 -2.17 -20.84 17.03
N SER A 202 -2.58 -20.78 18.30
CA SER A 202 -1.80 -21.32 19.42
C SER A 202 -1.75 -22.85 19.38
N GLU A 203 -2.88 -23.50 19.07
CA GLU A 203 -2.97 -24.98 19.00
C GLU A 203 -2.08 -25.56 17.89
N LEU A 204 -1.89 -24.84 16.79
CA LEU A 204 -1.01 -25.25 15.68
C LEU A 204 0.49 -25.11 16.00
N ALA A 205 0.86 -24.31 17.00
CA ALA A 205 2.25 -24.12 17.40
C ALA A 205 2.74 -25.19 18.38
N ASP A 206 1.83 -25.83 19.12
CA ASP A 206 2.17 -26.83 20.14
C ASP A 206 2.40 -28.25 19.56
N ASP A 207 1.97 -28.52 18.32
CA ASP A 207 2.19 -29.82 17.64
C ASP A 207 3.62 -30.01 17.05
N HIS A 208 4.58 -29.13 17.37
CA HIS A 208 5.95 -29.18 16.83
C HIS A 208 7.07 -29.47 17.86
N VAL A 209 6.80 -30.28 18.89
CA VAL A 209 7.85 -30.88 19.73
C VAL A 209 7.52 -32.33 20.11
N ALA A 210 8.19 -33.30 19.46
CA ALA A 210 8.86 -34.45 20.11
C ALA A 210 9.44 -35.43 19.06
N ASP A 211 10.59 -35.08 18.47
CA ASP A 211 11.54 -36.10 18.04
C ASP A 211 12.96 -35.64 18.39
N ASP A 212 13.24 -35.64 19.69
CA ASP A 212 14.61 -35.69 20.21
C ASP A 212 14.57 -36.57 21.45
N ALA A 213 14.41 -37.88 21.23
CA ALA A 213 14.63 -38.88 22.26
C ALA A 213 16.12 -39.23 22.28
N PRO A 214 16.86 -38.95 23.37
CA PRO A 214 18.26 -39.34 23.48
C PRO A 214 18.38 -40.87 23.43
N PRO A 215 19.36 -41.44 22.69
CA PRO A 215 19.56 -42.88 22.67
C PRO A 215 19.98 -43.36 24.07
N GLN A 216 19.15 -44.18 24.70
CA GLN A 216 19.48 -44.80 25.98
C GLN A 216 20.60 -45.85 25.78
N PRO A 217 21.67 -45.83 26.60
CA PRO A 217 22.70 -46.87 26.55
C PRO A 217 22.14 -48.20 27.08
N LYS A 218 22.24 -49.24 26.26
CA LYS A 218 21.94 -50.63 26.65
C LYS A 218 23.05 -51.13 27.57
N GLU A 219 22.75 -51.37 28.85
CA GLU A 219 23.60 -52.18 29.72
C GLU A 219 23.66 -53.62 29.18
N ILE A 220 24.86 -54.06 28.82
CA ILE A 220 25.15 -55.46 28.49
C ILE A 220 25.50 -56.14 29.82
N ALA A 221 24.58 -56.95 30.35
CA ALA A 221 24.87 -57.86 31.45
C ALA A 221 25.86 -58.93 30.96
N VAL A 222 27.07 -58.93 31.53
CA VAL A 222 28.05 -60.01 31.41
C VAL A 222 27.66 -61.09 32.42
N ASN A 223 27.11 -62.21 31.95
CA ASN A 223 26.92 -63.40 32.77
C ASN A 223 28.22 -64.21 32.82
N ASN A 224 28.63 -64.56 34.03
CA ASN A 224 29.61 -65.61 34.35
C ASN A 224 28.98 -67.00 34.21
#